data_AF-A0A967SVR4-F1
#
_entry.id   AF-A0A967SVR4-F1
#
_cell.length_a   1.000
_cell.length_b   1.000
_cell.length_c   1.000
_cell.angle_alpha   90.00
_cell.angle_beta   90.00
_cell.angle_gamma   90.00
#
_symmetry.space_group_name_H-M   'P 1'
#
loop_
_entity.id
_entity.type
_entity.pdbx_description
1 polymer ?
#
loop_
_entity_poly.entity_id
_entity_poly.type
_entity_poly.pdbx_seq_one_letter_code
_entity_poly.pdbx_strand_id
1 'polypeptide(L)'
;EVVIPAKMVSLRDVRDFIEQIGRKHKFSEKVINSFKLVVEEACTNIIRHGYMDIKDGKITVRAIIRRLSLTIVIIDQGKSFDPRQIK
;
A
#
# COMPACT_ATOMS: atom_id res chain seq x y z
N GLU A 1 1.66 7.83 -8.58
CA GLU A 1 1.70 6.41 -8.13
C GLU A 1 3.15 6.04 -7.87
N VAL A 2 3.38 4.95 -7.16
CA VAL A 2 4.70 4.36 -6.94
C VAL A 2 4.64 2.86 -7.19
N VAL A 3 5.67 2.31 -7.81
CA VAL A 3 5.82 0.86 -8.01
C VAL A 3 6.99 0.41 -7.16
N ILE A 4 6.74 -0.55 -6.28
CA ILE A 4 7.75 -1.10 -5.37
C ILE A 4 7.94 -2.59 -5.61
N PRO A 5 9.14 -3.14 -5.35
CA PRO A 5 9.30 -4.57 -5.20
C PRO A 5 8.38 -5.11 -4.09
N ALA A 6 7.81 -6.29 -4.27
CA ALA A 6 7.04 -7.01 -3.26
C ALA A 6 7.97 -7.59 -2.18
N LYS A 7 8.71 -6.73 -1.47
CA LYS A 7 9.68 -7.08 -0.43
C LYS A 7 9.50 -6.16 0.78
N MET A 8 9.67 -6.71 1.99
CA MET A 8 9.47 -5.96 3.24
C MET A 8 10.33 -4.69 3.34
N VAL A 9 11.54 -4.72 2.77
CA VAL A 9 12.44 -3.56 2.76
C VAL A 9 11.88 -2.35 2.00
N SER A 10 10.97 -2.58 1.05
CA SER A 10 10.36 -1.54 0.23
C SER A 10 9.12 -0.89 0.87
N LEU A 11 8.70 -1.33 2.06
CA LEU A 11 7.59 -0.70 2.80
C LEU A 11 7.91 0.74 3.23
N ARG A 12 9.20 1.08 3.35
CA ARG A 12 9.62 2.47 3.59
C ARG A 12 9.20 3.39 2.45
N ASP A 13 9.38 2.97 1.21
CA ASP A 13 9.03 3.76 0.02
C ASP A 13 7.53 4.06 -0.04
N VAL A 14 6.70 3.12 0.44
CA VAL A 14 5.24 3.31 0.54
C VAL A 14 4.88 4.37 1.58
N ARG A 15 5.51 4.34 2.75
CA ARG A 15 5.26 5.35 3.80
C ARG A 15 5.70 6.74 3.36
N ASP A 16 6.85 6.83 2.70
CA ASP A 16 7.40 8.10 2.20
C ASP A 16 6.50 8.68 1.10
N PHE A 17 5.98 7.81 0.21
CA PHE A 17 5.00 8.19 -0.81
C PHE A 17 3.71 8.77 -0.20
N ILE A 18 3.14 8.11 0.82
CA ILE A 18 1.94 8.60 1.52
C ILE A 18 2.21 9.92 2.23
N GLU A 19 3.36 10.05 2.89
CA GLU A 19 3.76 11.29 3.56
C GLU A 19 3.86 12.45 2.58
N GLN A 20 4.56 12.24 1.46
CA GLN A 20 4.75 13.26 0.44
C GLN A 20 3.40 13.77 -0.09
N ILE A 21 2.48 12.86 -0.42
CA ILE A 21 1.15 13.21 -0.92
C ILE A 21 0.32 13.90 0.16
N GLY A 22 0.33 13.34 1.38
CA GLY A 22 -0.40 13.88 2.52
C GLY A 22 -0.03 15.33 2.81
N ARG A 23 1.28 15.60 2.91
CA ARG A 23 1.83 16.94 3.12
C ARG A 23 1.52 17.88 1.96
N LYS A 24 1.71 17.43 0.71
CA LYS A 24 1.41 18.21 -0.50
C LYS A 24 -0.04 18.69 -0.56
N HIS A 25 -0.97 17.87 -0.08
CA HIS A 25 -2.41 18.18 -0.06
C HIS A 25 -2.93 18.69 1.29
N LYS A 26 -2.04 19.02 2.23
CA LYS A 26 -2.36 19.63 3.53
C LYS A 26 -3.31 18.76 4.40
N PHE A 27 -3.21 17.44 4.29
CA PHE A 27 -3.87 16.54 5.24
C PHE A 27 -3.24 16.68 6.63
N SER A 28 -4.06 16.49 7.67
CA SER A 28 -3.54 16.48 9.05
C SER A 28 -2.58 15.31 9.28
N GLU A 29 -1.60 15.51 10.17
CA GLU A 29 -0.66 14.44 10.58
C GLU A 29 -1.39 13.18 11.06
N LYS A 30 -2.51 13.35 11.77
CA LYS A 30 -3.37 12.22 12.20
C LYS A 30 -3.83 11.39 11.00
N VAL A 31 -4.33 12.04 9.96
CA VAL A 31 -4.78 11.36 8.73
C VAL A 31 -3.60 10.71 8.02
N ILE A 32 -2.48 11.41 7.87
CA ILE A 32 -1.27 10.89 7.21
C ILE A 32 -0.78 9.62 7.92
N ASN A 33 -0.68 9.64 9.25
CA ASN A 33 -0.23 8.50 10.04
C ASN A 33 -1.21 7.33 10.00
N SER A 34 -2.52 7.59 10.01
CA SER A 34 -3.53 6.55 9.80
C SER A 34 -3.38 5.88 8.43
N PHE A 35 -3.18 6.64 7.36
CA PHE A 35 -2.96 6.09 6.02
C PHE A 35 -1.65 5.30 5.92
N LYS A 36 -0.56 5.78 6.51
CA LYS A 36 0.72 5.04 6.56
C LYS A 36 0.53 3.65 7.18
N LEU A 37 -0.14 3.58 8.33
CA LEU A 37 -0.37 2.33 9.05
C LEU A 37 -1.22 1.34 8.23
N VAL A 38 -2.38 1.77 7.74
CA VAL A 38 -3.30 0.85 7.04
C VAL A 38 -2.75 0.37 5.69
N VAL A 39 -2.02 1.22 4.98
CA VAL A 39 -1.41 0.82 3.70
C VAL A 39 -0.18 -0.06 3.93
N GLU A 40 0.62 0.20 4.97
CA GLU A 40 1.73 -0.69 5.36
C GLU A 40 1.23 -2.09 5.73
N GLU A 41 0.16 -2.18 6.52
CA GLU A 41 -0.45 -3.47 6.89
C GLU A 41 -0.99 -4.21 5.66
N ALA A 42 -1.70 -3.50 4.77
CA ALA A 42 -2.20 -4.09 3.53
C ALA A 42 -1.07 -4.60 2.63
N CYS A 43 0.00 -3.80 2.43
CA CYS A 43 1.17 -4.22 1.68
C CYS A 43 1.90 -5.40 2.36
N THR A 44 2.00 -5.39 3.69
CA THR A 44 2.61 -6.48 4.46
C THR A 44 1.86 -7.79 4.24
N ASN A 45 0.53 -7.76 4.28
CA ASN A 45 -0.31 -8.92 4.05
C ASN A 45 -0.18 -9.44 2.61
N ILE A 46 -0.17 -8.55 1.62
CA ILE A 46 0.08 -8.92 0.22
C ILE A 46 1.45 -9.59 0.07
N ILE A 47 2.52 -9.01 0.62
CA ILE A 47 3.88 -9.55 0.50
C ILE A 47 3.98 -10.93 1.17
N ARG A 48 3.51 -11.04 2.41
CA ARG A 48 3.62 -12.28 3.21
C ARG A 48 2.83 -13.43 2.63
N HIS A 49 1.63 -13.16 2.13
CA HIS A 49 0.69 -14.22 1.72
C HIS A 49 0.62 -14.41 0.21
N GLY A 50 0.84 -13.34 -0.57
CA GLY A 50 0.74 -13.36 -2.03
C GLY A 50 2.07 -13.66 -2.75
N TYR A 51 3.23 -13.39 -2.15
CA TYR A 51 4.52 -13.39 -2.86
C TYR A 51 5.60 -14.33 -2.30
N MET A 52 5.25 -15.26 -1.39
CA MET A 52 6.22 -16.16 -0.73
C MET A 52 7.16 -16.89 -1.71
N ASP A 53 6.63 -17.36 -2.85
CA ASP A 53 7.37 -18.14 -3.84
C ASP A 53 7.59 -17.39 -5.18
N ILE A 54 7.26 -16.10 -5.23
CA ILE A 54 7.33 -15.29 -6.45
C ILE A 54 8.54 -14.36 -6.36
N LYS A 55 9.55 -14.64 -7.20
CA LYS A 55 10.70 -13.74 -7.35
C LYS A 55 10.30 -12.50 -8.15
N ASP A 56 10.86 -11.36 -7.75
CA ASP A 56 10.73 -10.07 -8.44
C ASP A 56 9.29 -9.57 -8.67
N GLY A 57 8.38 -9.99 -7.79
CA GLY A 57 7.04 -9.45 -7.70
C GLY A 57 7.03 -7.93 -7.45
N LYS A 58 5.97 -7.26 -7.92
CA LYS A 58 5.81 -5.81 -7.78
C LYS A 58 4.43 -5.48 -7.21
N ILE A 59 4.37 -4.42 -6.42
CA ILE A 59 3.13 -3.84 -5.92
C ILE A 59 3.08 -2.40 -6.42
N THR A 60 1.94 -2.00 -6.97
CA THR A 60 1.68 -0.61 -7.36
C THR A 60 0.78 0.03 -6.31
N VAL A 61 1.22 1.16 -5.76
CA VAL A 61 0.43 1.98 -4.84
C VAL A 61 0.07 3.28 -5.55
N ARG A 62 -1.23 3.49 -5.76
CA ARG A 62 -1.77 4.66 -6.45
C ARG A 62 -2.61 5.48 -5.47
N ALA A 63 -2.30 6.78 -5.39
CA ALA A 63 -3.12 7.75 -4.69
C ALA A 63 -3.99 8.53 -5.68
N ILE A 64 -5.27 8.63 -5.37
CA ILE A 64 -6.25 9.44 -6.10
C ILE A 64 -6.74 10.52 -5.16
N ILE A 65 -6.46 11.78 -5.51
CA ILE A 65 -6.86 12.94 -4.72
C ILE A 65 -8.09 13.57 -5.34
N ARG A 66 -9.10 13.81 -4.52
CA ARG A 66 -10.26 14.65 -4.84
C ARG A 66 -10.40 15.72 -3.77
N ARG A 67 -11.30 16.69 -4.01
CA ARG A 67 -11.45 17.90 -3.18
C ARG A 67 -11.54 17.62 -1.68
N LEU A 68 -12.12 16.48 -1.25
CA LEU A 68 -12.30 16.11 0.15
C LEU A 68 -11.91 14.65 0.46
N SER A 69 -11.16 13.97 -0.41
CA SER A 69 -10.82 12.57 -0.20
C SER A 69 -9.45 12.20 -0.74
N LEU A 70 -8.75 11.36 0.03
CA LEU A 70 -7.59 10.59 -0.41
C LEU A 70 -8.03 9.14 -0.55
N THR A 71 -7.89 8.58 -1.76
CA THR A 71 -8.13 7.16 -2.00
C THR A 71 -6.80 6.50 -2.35
N ILE A 72 -6.46 5.42 -1.65
CA ILE A 72 -5.30 4.58 -1.97
C ILE A 72 -5.80 3.32 -2.65
N VAL A 73 -5.18 2.99 -3.78
CA VAL A 73 -5.41 1.76 -4.53
C VAL A 73 -4.11 0.98 -4.52
N ILE A 74 -4.17 -0.28 -4.07
CA ILE A 74 -3.03 -1.20 -4.05
C ILE A 74 -3.32 -2.26 -5.11
N ILE A 75 -2.37 -2.46 -6.03
CA ILE A 75 -2.50 -3.39 -7.14
C ILE A 75 -1.31 -4.34 -7.09
N ASP A 76 -1.59 -5.63 -7.07
CA ASP A 76 -0.60 -6.69 -7.05
C ASP A 76 -1.01 -7.84 -8.00
N GLN A 77 -0.09 -8.78 -8.18
CA GLN A 77 -0.25 -10.01 -8.97
C GLN A 77 0.22 -11.23 -8.16
N GLY A 78 0.15 -11.14 -6.82
CA GLY A 78 0.45 -12.25 -5.94
C GLY A 78 -0.63 -13.32 -6.02
N LYS A 79 -0.39 -14.44 -5.32
CA LYS A 79 -1.40 -15.49 -5.15
C LYS A 79 -2.67 -14.89 -4.54
N SER A 80 -3.77 -14.97 -5.27
CA SER A 80 -5.06 -14.45 -4.82
C SER A 80 -5.56 -15.21 -3.58
N PHE A 81 -6.24 -14.47 -2.71
CA PHE A 81 -6.88 -15.00 -1.52
C PHE A 81 -8.40 -14.73 -1.62
N ASP A 82 -9.21 -15.77 -1.41
CA ASP A 82 -10.67 -15.64 -1.30
C ASP A 82 -11.08 -15.75 0.18
N PRO A 83 -11.47 -14.64 0.82
CA PRO A 83 -11.87 -14.64 2.23
C PRO A 83 -13.06 -15.56 2.53
N ARG A 84 -13.89 -15.89 1.52
CA ARG A 84 -15.04 -16.78 1.68
C ARG A 84 -14.65 -18.25 1.83
N GLN A 85 -13.38 -18.58 1.60
CA GLN A 85 -12.84 -19.93 1.72
C GLN A 85 -12.29 -20.24 3.11
N ILE A 86 -12.24 -19.25 4.02
CA ILE A 86 -11.86 -19.46 5.42
C ILE A 86 -13.14 -19.65 6.26
N LYS A 87 -13.17 -20.75 7.04
CA LYS A 87 -14.19 -21.05 8.06
C LYS A 87 -13.84 -20.40 9.39
#